data_AF-A0A8T3UA28-F1
#
_entry.id   AF-A0A8T3UA28-F1
#
_cell.length_a   1.000
_cell.length_b   1.000
_cell.length_c   1.000
_cell.angle_alpha   90.00
_cell.angle_beta   90.00
_cell.angle_gamma   90.00
#
_symmetry.space_group_name_H-M   'P 1'
#
loop_
_entity.id
_entity.type
_entity.pdbx_description
1 polymer ?
#
loop_
_entity_poly.entity_id
_entity_poly.type
_entity_poly.pdbx_seq_one_letter_code
_entity_poly.pdbx_strand_id
1 'polypeptide(L)'
;MINKIILMSLINPEDPHKALEYLSDNMTENEFIDWISKKITEQKNNESIKIPIPIMFNIFMEYIQDICNNPYSSYKSNYSHKEYADLDKSTNKLTDEKFGLKYFINLTNTILKEHDGNAKKLRLSVNFYGPKNSKNEIDIFVPNESIDLTDFIFAKEDSE
;
A
#
# COMPACT_ATOMS: atom_id res chain seq x y z
N MET A 1 -15.11 -1.60 8.58
CA MET A 1 -13.83 -1.14 9.16
C MET A 1 -13.05 -2.32 9.73
N ILE A 2 -11.78 -2.51 9.32
CA ILE A 2 -10.81 -3.46 9.82
C ILE A 2 -10.73 -3.36 11.34
N ASN A 3 -11.13 -4.44 12.00
CA ASN A 3 -10.94 -4.57 13.43
C ASN A 3 -9.45 -4.77 13.73
N LYS A 4 -8.79 -3.70 14.21
CA LYS A 4 -7.37 -3.70 14.58
C LYS A 4 -7.04 -4.74 15.66
N ILE A 5 -7.93 -5.01 16.60
CA ILE A 5 -7.69 -6.00 17.66
C ILE A 5 -7.59 -7.40 17.06
N ILE A 6 -8.52 -7.73 16.16
CA ILE A 6 -8.48 -9.01 15.44
C ILE A 6 -7.22 -9.10 14.59
N LEU A 7 -6.93 -8.07 13.78
CA LEU A 7 -5.73 -8.05 12.94
C LEU A 7 -4.45 -8.25 13.78
N MET A 8 -4.29 -7.53 14.89
CA MET A 8 -3.14 -7.68 15.79
C MET A 8 -3.03 -9.07 16.40
N SER A 9 -4.16 -9.74 16.67
CA SER A 9 -4.16 -11.12 17.20
C SER A 9 -3.72 -12.17 16.18
N LEU A 10 -3.78 -11.86 14.89
CA LEU A 10 -3.38 -12.75 13.79
C LEU A 10 -1.93 -12.55 13.35
N ILE A 11 -1.23 -11.55 13.91
CA ILE A 11 0.16 -11.27 13.60
C ILE A 11 1.05 -12.42 14.09
N ASN A 12 1.69 -13.09 13.14
CA ASN A 12 2.83 -13.96 13.40
C ASN A 12 4.06 -13.40 12.66
N PRO A 13 5.09 -12.89 13.37
CA PRO A 13 6.29 -12.30 12.77
C PRO A 13 7.12 -13.21 11.85
N GLU A 14 6.82 -14.50 11.78
CA GLU A 14 7.46 -15.45 10.87
C GLU A 14 6.55 -15.88 9.72
N ASP A 15 5.24 -15.62 9.82
CA ASP A 15 4.22 -16.07 8.87
C ASP A 15 3.06 -15.07 8.79
N PRO A 16 2.98 -14.23 7.74
CA PRO A 16 1.92 -13.24 7.61
C PRO A 16 0.59 -13.80 7.10
N HIS A 17 0.49 -15.07 6.68
CA HIS A 17 -0.65 -15.57 5.90
C HIS A 17 -2.01 -15.33 6.57
N LYS A 18 -2.15 -15.60 7.88
CA LYS A 18 -3.43 -15.38 8.59
C LYS A 18 -3.86 -13.92 8.62
N ALA A 19 -2.91 -13.00 8.79
CA ALA A 19 -3.20 -11.57 8.78
C ALA A 19 -3.56 -11.08 7.38
N LEU A 20 -2.90 -11.63 6.35
CA LEU A 20 -3.19 -11.33 4.94
C LEU A 20 -4.57 -11.85 4.50
N GLU A 21 -4.91 -13.09 4.88
CA GLU A 21 -6.24 -13.68 4.62
C GLU A 21 -7.34 -12.84 5.26
N TYR A 22 -7.17 -12.45 6.52
CA TYR A 22 -8.12 -11.57 7.19
C TYR A 22 -8.28 -10.22 6.47
N LEU A 23 -7.20 -9.59 5.99
CA LEU A 23 -7.32 -8.36 5.21
C LEU A 23 -7.99 -8.60 3.84
N SER A 24 -7.72 -9.72 3.18
CA SER A 24 -8.38 -10.11 1.93
C SER A 24 -9.89 -10.21 2.10
N ASP A 25 -10.34 -10.75 3.22
CA ASP A 25 -11.77 -11.00 3.47
C ASP A 25 -12.51 -9.77 4.01
N ASN A 26 -11.81 -8.83 4.65
CA ASN A 26 -12.43 -7.78 5.46
C ASN A 26 -12.08 -6.35 5.06
N MET A 27 -11.03 -6.12 4.23
CA MET A 27 -10.69 -4.77 3.82
C MET A 27 -11.70 -4.26 2.80
N THR A 28 -12.33 -3.14 3.14
CA THR A 28 -13.20 -2.41 2.24
C THR A 28 -12.40 -1.44 1.37
N GLU A 29 -13.01 -0.98 0.28
CA GLU A 29 -12.35 -0.05 -0.62
C GLU A 29 -12.08 1.31 0.03
N ASN A 30 -13.06 1.84 0.78
CA ASN A 30 -12.91 3.14 1.45
C ASN A 30 -11.73 3.11 2.43
N GLU A 31 -11.54 2.01 3.15
CA GLU A 31 -10.43 1.88 4.09
C GLU A 31 -9.07 1.86 3.42
N PHE A 32 -8.98 1.20 2.26
CA PHE A 32 -7.77 1.23 1.45
C PHE A 32 -7.47 2.66 0.98
N ILE A 33 -8.48 3.36 0.44
CA ILE A 33 -8.34 4.75 -0.03
C ILE A 33 -7.98 5.70 1.10
N ASP A 34 -8.61 5.57 2.27
CA ASP A 34 -8.32 6.39 3.46
C ASP A 34 -6.87 6.19 3.93
N TRP A 35 -6.42 4.94 3.98
CA TRP A 35 -5.05 4.62 4.36
C TRP A 35 -4.02 5.19 3.37
N ILE A 36 -4.23 5.01 2.06
CA ILE A 36 -3.35 5.60 1.04
C ILE A 36 -3.37 7.12 1.11
N SER A 37 -4.54 7.73 1.31
CA SER A 37 -4.68 9.18 1.38
C SER A 37 -3.95 9.77 2.58
N LYS A 38 -4.01 9.10 3.73
CA LYS A 38 -3.24 9.45 4.91
C LYS A 38 -1.74 9.39 4.65
N LYS A 39 -1.25 8.33 4.01
CA LYS A 39 0.17 8.20 3.64
C LYS A 39 0.68 9.31 2.73
N ILE A 40 -0.12 9.69 1.74
CA ILE A 40 0.18 10.80 0.83
C ILE A 40 0.25 12.11 1.62
N THR A 41 -0.72 12.35 2.50
CA THR A 41 -0.81 13.55 3.33
C THR A 41 0.38 13.69 4.28
N GLU A 42 0.82 12.61 4.92
CA GLU A 42 1.99 12.61 5.82
C GLU A 42 3.29 12.92 5.08
N GLN A 43 3.37 12.61 3.79
CA GLN A 43 4.55 12.83 2.95
C GLN A 43 4.44 14.07 2.05
N LYS A 44 3.40 14.90 2.23
CA LYS A 44 3.04 15.98 1.30
C LYS A 44 4.13 17.03 1.05
N ASN A 45 5.08 17.16 1.98
CA ASN A 45 6.19 18.12 1.92
C ASN A 45 7.55 17.47 1.60
N ASN A 46 7.58 16.16 1.36
CA ASN A 46 8.79 15.47 0.92
C ASN A 46 9.04 15.74 -0.55
N GLU A 47 10.28 15.62 -1.03
CA GLU A 47 10.55 15.72 -2.49
C GLU A 47 9.72 14.69 -3.27
N SER A 48 9.61 13.47 -2.71
CA SER A 48 8.87 12.36 -3.28
C SER A 48 7.95 11.71 -2.25
N ILE A 49 6.73 11.44 -2.67
CA ILE A 49 5.72 10.66 -1.94
C ILE A 49 5.87 9.20 -2.32
N LYS A 50 5.88 8.32 -1.32
CA LYS A 50 6.03 6.88 -1.50
C LYS A 50 4.72 6.19 -1.14
N ILE A 51 4.22 5.36 -2.04
CA ILE A 51 3.06 4.49 -1.81
C ILE A 51 3.39 3.07 -2.28
N PRO A 52 2.73 2.03 -1.76
CA PRO A 52 2.90 0.67 -2.25
C PRO A 52 2.57 0.55 -3.75
N ILE A 53 3.25 -0.36 -4.44
CA ILE A 53 2.83 -0.82 -5.77
C ILE A 53 1.41 -1.43 -5.67
N PRO A 54 0.54 -1.31 -6.71
CA PRO A 54 -0.83 -1.84 -6.69
C PRO A 54 -0.90 -3.38 -6.79
N ILE A 55 -0.13 -4.08 -5.97
CA ILE A 55 -0.18 -5.53 -5.79
C ILE A 55 -0.66 -5.79 -4.37
N MET A 56 -1.74 -6.58 -4.23
CA MET A 56 -2.45 -6.74 -2.97
C MET A 56 -1.57 -7.19 -1.81
N PHE A 57 -0.65 -8.12 -2.07
CA PHE A 57 0.29 -8.56 -1.05
C PHE A 57 1.14 -7.42 -0.49
N ASN A 58 1.66 -6.54 -1.35
CA ASN A 58 2.49 -5.41 -0.92
C ASN A 58 1.65 -4.39 -0.13
N ILE A 59 0.44 -4.12 -0.61
CA ILE A 59 -0.53 -3.25 0.06
C ILE A 59 -0.82 -3.76 1.47
N PHE A 60 -1.21 -5.02 1.62
CA PHE A 60 -1.59 -5.60 2.90
C PHE A 60 -0.42 -5.70 3.86
N MET A 61 0.75 -6.14 3.39
CA MET A 61 1.92 -6.17 4.24
C MET A 61 2.30 -4.78 4.74
N GLU A 62 2.26 -3.76 3.88
CA GLU A 62 2.57 -2.39 4.28
C GLU A 62 1.49 -1.80 5.20
N TYR A 63 0.23 -2.13 4.97
CA TYR A 63 -0.88 -1.76 5.85
C TYR A 63 -0.69 -2.34 7.25
N ILE A 64 -0.35 -3.63 7.37
CA ILE A 64 -0.05 -4.27 8.66
C ILE A 64 1.12 -3.57 9.35
N GLN A 65 2.16 -3.21 8.61
CA GLN A 65 3.33 -2.53 9.14
C GLN A 65 2.98 -1.18 9.77
N ASP A 66 2.11 -0.41 9.13
CA ASP A 66 1.69 0.89 9.66
C ASP A 66 0.74 0.76 10.85
N ILE A 67 -0.22 -0.16 10.77
CA ILE A 67 -1.31 -0.25 11.76
C ILE A 67 -0.89 -1.04 13.00
N CYS A 68 -0.02 -2.05 12.85
CA CYS A 68 0.38 -2.98 13.91
C CYS A 68 1.80 -2.72 14.46
N ASN A 69 2.32 -1.49 14.32
CA ASN A 69 3.64 -1.09 14.83
C ASN A 69 4.80 -1.93 14.27
N ASN A 70 4.85 -2.11 12.95
CA ASN A 70 5.97 -2.74 12.24
C ASN A 70 6.33 -4.16 12.74
N PRO A 71 5.36 -5.10 12.80
CA PRO A 71 5.57 -6.43 13.36
C PRO A 71 6.52 -7.29 12.51
N TYR A 72 6.70 -6.93 11.24
CA TYR A 72 7.57 -7.59 10.27
C TYR A 72 8.88 -6.83 10.07
N SER A 73 9.34 -6.06 11.07
CA SER A 73 10.64 -5.38 11.05
C SER A 73 11.85 -6.33 10.91
N SER A 74 11.64 -7.63 11.18
CA SER A 74 12.58 -8.73 10.96
C SER A 74 12.78 -9.06 9.47
N TYR A 75 11.88 -8.63 8.59
CA TYR A 75 12.02 -8.78 7.16
C TYR A 75 12.78 -7.59 6.57
N LYS A 76 13.67 -7.86 5.63
CA LYS A 76 14.47 -6.81 4.99
C LYS A 76 13.77 -6.34 3.73
N SER A 77 13.46 -5.04 3.64
CA SER A 77 13.09 -4.37 2.39
C SER A 77 14.30 -4.40 1.46
N ASN A 78 14.44 -5.48 0.71
CA ASN A 78 15.45 -5.65 -0.33
C ASN A 78 14.71 -5.56 -1.67
N TYR A 79 14.45 -4.36 -2.16
CA TYR A 79 14.67 -3.96 -3.55
C TYR A 79 14.11 -2.57 -3.80
N SER A 80 14.85 -1.82 -4.61
CA SER A 80 14.60 -0.43 -4.97
C SER A 80 13.94 -0.38 -6.35
N HIS A 81 12.69 0.10 -6.38
CA HIS A 81 12.05 0.90 -7.44
C HIS A 81 11.97 0.41 -8.88
N LYS A 82 10.81 0.68 -9.53
CA LYS A 82 10.79 0.79 -11.01
C LYS A 82 10.19 2.07 -11.59
N GLU A 83 9.28 2.77 -10.91
CA GLU A 83 8.60 3.91 -11.57
C GLU A 83 8.54 5.16 -10.69
N TYR A 84 9.10 6.24 -11.22
CA TYR A 84 8.85 7.60 -10.77
C TYR A 84 7.85 8.21 -11.74
N ALA A 85 6.82 8.85 -11.20
CA ALA A 85 5.97 9.74 -11.97
C ALA A 85 6.15 11.17 -11.48
N ASP A 86 6.38 12.09 -12.41
CA ASP A 86 6.34 13.51 -12.11
C ASP A 86 4.89 13.90 -11.75
N LEU A 87 4.74 14.63 -10.65
CA LEU A 87 3.47 15.16 -10.20
C LEU A 87 3.23 16.50 -10.88
N ASP A 88 2.51 16.47 -12.00
CA ASP A 88 2.01 17.70 -12.62
C ASP A 88 0.61 18.03 -12.11
N LYS A 89 0.53 19.06 -11.26
CA LYS A 89 -0.71 19.58 -10.67
C LYS A 89 -1.69 20.14 -11.71
N SER A 90 -1.32 20.25 -12.99
CA SER A 90 -2.18 20.74 -14.07
C SER A 90 -3.28 19.74 -14.50
N THR A 91 -3.12 18.46 -14.18
CA THR A 91 -4.08 17.42 -14.57
C THR A 91 -5.21 17.28 -13.56
N ASN A 92 -6.46 17.48 -14.03
CA ASN A 92 -7.67 17.62 -13.20
C ASN A 92 -8.71 16.50 -13.44
N LYS A 93 -8.35 15.38 -14.07
CA LYS A 93 -9.31 14.30 -14.32
C LYS A 93 -8.81 12.99 -13.75
N LEU A 94 -9.48 12.52 -12.69
CA LEU A 94 -9.50 11.11 -12.33
C LEU A 94 -9.85 10.33 -13.60
N THR A 95 -8.97 9.40 -13.97
CA THR A 95 -9.18 8.52 -15.13
C THR A 95 -10.14 7.40 -14.75
N ASP A 96 -10.86 6.87 -15.73
CA ASP A 96 -11.78 5.73 -15.52
C ASP A 96 -11.04 4.43 -15.14
N GLU A 97 -9.73 4.34 -15.42
CA GLU A 97 -8.85 3.25 -14.97
C GLU A 97 -8.55 3.40 -13.47
N LYS A 98 -9.44 2.87 -12.65
CA LYS A 98 -9.29 2.77 -11.19
C LYS A 98 -8.03 1.98 -10.83
N PHE A 99 -7.30 2.44 -9.81
CA PHE A 99 -6.10 1.79 -9.28
C PHE A 99 -4.89 1.66 -10.23
N GLY A 100 -4.95 2.19 -11.46
CA GLY A 100 -3.77 2.32 -12.32
C GLY A 100 -2.81 3.43 -11.83
N LEU A 101 -1.61 3.51 -12.43
CA LEU A 101 -0.62 4.56 -12.12
C LEU A 101 -1.21 5.98 -12.23
N LYS A 102 -2.00 6.24 -13.28
CA LYS A 102 -2.67 7.54 -13.48
C LYS A 102 -3.67 7.86 -12.35
N TYR A 103 -4.40 6.86 -11.86
CA TYR A 103 -5.29 7.03 -10.72
C TYR A 103 -4.53 7.53 -9.49
N PHE A 104 -3.40 6.89 -9.14
CA PHE A 104 -2.60 7.30 -7.99
C PHE A 104 -1.92 8.67 -8.17
N ILE A 105 -1.48 9.01 -9.40
CA ILE A 105 -0.98 10.36 -9.71
C ILE A 105 -2.06 11.40 -9.44
N ASN A 106 -3.29 11.17 -9.92
CA ASN A 106 -4.41 12.08 -9.76
C ASN A 106 -4.85 12.21 -8.29
N LEU A 107 -4.98 11.09 -7.58
CA LEU A 107 -5.27 11.07 -6.15
C LEU A 107 -4.22 11.88 -5.38
N THR A 108 -2.94 11.63 -5.67
CA THR A 108 -1.82 12.36 -5.05
C THR A 108 -1.90 13.85 -5.32
N ASN A 109 -2.09 14.26 -6.58
CA ASN A 109 -2.23 15.67 -6.95
C ASN A 109 -3.42 16.35 -6.25
N THR A 110 -4.54 15.65 -6.11
CA THR A 110 -5.74 16.15 -5.43
C THR A 110 -5.45 16.42 -3.96
N ILE A 111 -4.90 15.43 -3.25
CA ILE A 111 -4.52 15.56 -1.84
C ILE A 111 -3.49 16.68 -1.64
N LEU A 112 -2.50 16.81 -2.53
CA LEU A 112 -1.51 17.89 -2.43
C LEU A 112 -2.11 19.27 -2.63
N LYS A 113 -3.16 19.41 -3.45
CA LYS A 113 -3.88 20.69 -3.60
C LYS A 113 -4.70 20.98 -2.34
N GLU A 114 -5.40 19.99 -1.81
CA GLU A 114 -6.28 20.15 -0.63
C GLU A 114 -5.51 20.42 0.66
N HIS A 115 -4.26 19.93 0.76
CA HIS A 115 -3.45 20.02 1.97
C HIS A 115 -2.20 20.90 1.83
N ASP A 116 -2.13 21.76 0.80
CA ASP A 116 -1.00 22.66 0.52
C ASP A 116 0.37 21.96 0.45
N GLY A 117 0.40 20.76 -0.13
CA GLY A 117 1.62 19.96 -0.30
C GLY A 117 2.49 20.42 -1.46
N ASN A 118 3.82 20.22 -1.35
CA ASN A 118 4.80 20.67 -2.34
C ASN A 118 5.64 19.54 -2.99
N ALA A 119 5.31 18.28 -2.69
CA ALA A 119 5.95 17.13 -3.31
C ALA A 119 5.87 17.17 -4.84
N LYS A 120 6.93 16.66 -5.49
CA LYS A 120 7.11 16.75 -6.95
C LYS A 120 7.05 15.40 -7.65
N LYS A 121 7.25 14.31 -6.91
CA LYS A 121 7.38 12.97 -7.47
C LYS A 121 6.52 11.98 -6.71
N LEU A 122 5.87 11.08 -7.43
CA LEU A 122 5.29 9.86 -6.87
C LEU A 122 6.23 8.68 -7.11
N ARG A 123 6.45 7.91 -6.05
CA ARG A 123 7.24 6.68 -6.02
C ARG A 123 6.31 5.52 -5.68
N LEU A 124 6.18 4.57 -6.61
CA LEU A 124 5.67 3.25 -6.26
C LEU A 124 6.82 2.43 -5.66
N SER A 125 6.64 2.00 -4.42
CA SER A 125 7.59 1.16 -3.69
C SER A 125 7.07 -0.26 -3.54
N VAL A 126 7.97 -1.22 -3.70
CA VAL A 126 7.74 -2.60 -3.29
C VAL A 126 8.44 -2.81 -1.97
N ASN A 127 7.72 -3.33 -0.99
CA ASN A 127 8.33 -3.88 0.21
C ASN A 127 8.36 -5.39 0.02
N PHE A 128 9.50 -5.92 -0.39
CA PHE A 128 9.68 -7.36 -0.39
C PHE A 128 9.97 -7.82 1.04
N TYR A 129 9.21 -8.79 1.52
CA TYR A 129 9.37 -9.35 2.85
C TYR A 129 10.07 -10.69 2.70
N GLY A 130 11.37 -10.75 3.04
CA GLY A 130 12.14 -12.00 3.09
C GLY A 130 12.96 -12.12 4.39
N PRO A 131 13.33 -13.34 4.83
CA PRO A 131 14.12 -13.55 6.03
C PRO A 131 15.48 -12.83 5.95
N LYS A 132 15.86 -12.09 7.00
CA LYS A 132 17.16 -11.37 7.08
C LYS A 132 18.39 -12.25 6.83
N ASN A 133 18.29 -13.55 7.13
CA ASN A 133 19.38 -14.52 7.00
C ASN A 133 19.38 -15.25 5.66
N SER A 134 18.46 -14.90 4.74
CA SER A 134 18.48 -15.49 3.42
C SER A 134 19.75 -15.09 2.66
N LYS A 135 20.42 -16.08 2.10
CA LYS A 135 21.59 -15.91 1.22
C LYS A 135 21.20 -15.73 -0.25
N ASN A 136 19.91 -15.88 -0.57
CA ASN A 136 19.37 -15.80 -1.92
C ASN A 136 18.45 -14.57 -2.03
N GLU A 137 18.56 -13.80 -3.11
CA GLU A 137 17.63 -12.69 -3.39
C GLU A 137 16.16 -13.14 -3.60
N ILE A 138 15.90 -14.45 -3.53
CA ILE A 138 14.67 -15.12 -3.96
C ILE A 138 13.85 -15.69 -2.78
N ASP A 139 14.34 -15.63 -1.53
CA ASP A 139 13.52 -16.04 -0.37
C ASP A 139 12.56 -14.92 0.06
N ILE A 140 11.88 -14.34 -0.93
CA ILE A 140 10.81 -13.38 -0.75
C ILE A 140 9.56 -14.21 -0.47
N PHE A 141 8.82 -13.85 0.58
CA PHE A 141 7.44 -14.32 0.72
C PHE A 141 6.66 -13.69 -0.44
N VAL A 142 6.46 -14.47 -1.49
CA VAL A 142 5.54 -14.13 -2.58
C VAL A 142 4.35 -15.05 -2.42
N PRO A 143 3.11 -14.53 -2.45
CA PRO A 143 1.95 -15.40 -2.53
C PRO A 143 2.07 -16.27 -3.79
N ASN A 144 1.48 -17.46 -3.77
CA ASN A 144 1.47 -18.36 -4.94
C ASN A 144 0.87 -17.67 -6.19
N GLU A 145 0.00 -16.69 -5.98
CA GLU A 145 -0.61 -15.86 -7.01
C GLU A 145 -0.50 -14.38 -6.61
N SER A 146 0.01 -13.54 -7.52
CA SER A 146 0.01 -12.09 -7.35
C SER A 146 -1.27 -11.52 -7.92
N ILE A 147 -2.15 -11.02 -7.05
CA ILE A 147 -3.39 -10.33 -7.45
C ILE A 147 -3.08 -8.84 -7.61
N ASP A 148 -3.33 -8.31 -8.81
CA ASP A 148 -3.34 -6.86 -9.04
C ASP A 148 -4.52 -6.23 -8.31
N LEU A 149 -4.31 -5.04 -7.76
CA LEU A 149 -5.38 -4.26 -7.12
C LEU A 149 -6.56 -4.00 -8.08
N THR A 150 -6.34 -3.94 -9.39
CA THR A 150 -7.44 -3.82 -10.37
C THR A 150 -8.35 -5.03 -10.42
N ASP A 151 -7.81 -6.21 -10.11
CA ASP A 151 -8.52 -7.50 -10.14
C ASP A 151 -9.01 -7.93 -8.75
N PHE A 152 -8.63 -7.19 -7.70
CA PHE A 152 -9.02 -7.47 -6.34
C PHE A 152 -10.47 -7.08 -6.06
N ILE A 153 -11.21 -7.99 -5.42
CA ILE A 153 -12.59 -7.76 -4.99
C ILE A 153 -12.56 -7.35 -3.51
N PHE A 154 -12.79 -6.06 -3.25
CA PHE A 154 -12.91 -5.55 -1.88
C PHE A 154 -14.13 -6.12 -1.15
N ALA A 155 -14.03 -6.18 0.17
CA ALA A 155 -15.17 -6.47 1.03
C ALA A 155 -16.27 -5.42 0.83
N LYS A 156 -17.53 -5.84 0.98
CA LYS A 156 -18.66 -4.91 0.92
C LYS A 156 -18.59 -3.95 2.10
N GLU A 157 -18.88 -2.68 1.82
CA GLU A 157 -19.17 -1.71 2.86
C GLU A 157 -20.47 -2.14 3.58
N ASP A 158 -20.46 -2.14 4.90
CA ASP A 158 -21.71 -2.24 5.66
C ASP A 158 -22.53 -0.98 5.33
N SER A 159 -23.67 -1.16 4.67
CA SER A 159 -24.60 -0.06 4.45
C SER A 159 -25.22 0.32 5.79
N GLU A 160 -24.74 1.41 6.39
CA GLU A 160 -25.44 2.11 7.47
C GLU A 160 -26.80 2.67 6.99
#